data_AF-A0A094CDQ0-F1
#
_entry.id   AF-A0A094CDQ0-F1
#
_cell.length_a   1.000
_cell.length_b   1.000
_cell.length_c   1.000
_cell.angle_alpha   90.00
_cell.angle_beta   90.00
_cell.angle_gamma   90.00
#
_symmetry.space_group_name_H-M   'P 1'
#
loop_
_entity.id
_entity.type
_entity.pdbx_description
1 polymer ?
#
loop_
_entity_poly.entity_id
_entity_poly.type
_entity_poly.pdbx_seq_one_letter_code
_entity_poly.pdbx_strand_id
1 'polypeptide(L)'
;MGLVLVPLGQLVRSLAMVQAGGNFNHIVQARKASSHQLVTSGIYSLSRHPSYFGFFWWGLGTQLVLGNVVCFVGYAVVLWVFFKRRIAGEEEYLVRFFGQEYHDYRARTHVGIPFIR
;
A
#
# COMPACT_ATOMS: atom_id res chain seq x y z
N MET A 1 -19.75 10.62 3.82
CA MET A 1 -18.35 10.21 4.09
C MET A 1 -17.82 9.21 3.07
N GLY A 2 -18.52 8.10 2.77
CA GLY A 2 -18.07 7.12 1.75
C GLY A 2 -17.84 7.71 0.36
N LEU A 3 -18.73 8.61 -0.10
CA LEU A 3 -18.62 9.29 -1.39
C LEU A 3 -17.37 10.18 -1.55
N VAL A 4 -16.71 10.56 -0.45
CA VAL A 4 -15.45 11.32 -0.46
C VAL A 4 -14.25 10.36 -0.35
N LEU A 5 -14.38 9.32 0.48
CA LEU A 5 -13.36 8.30 0.71
C LEU A 5 -13.03 7.49 -0.54
N VAL A 6 -14.04 7.13 -1.34
CA VAL A 6 -13.86 6.37 -2.58
C VAL A 6 -13.02 7.12 -3.62
N PRO A 7 -13.38 8.35 -4.05
CA PRO A 7 -12.57 9.07 -5.03
C PRO A 7 -11.19 9.44 -4.46
N LEU A 8 -11.08 9.79 -3.17
CA LEU A 8 -9.78 10.08 -2.56
C LEU A 8 -8.86 8.85 -2.53
N GLY A 9 -9.38 7.69 -2.13
CA GLY A 9 -8.62 6.43 -2.13
C GLY A 9 -8.23 6.01 -3.54
N GLN A 10 -9.11 6.19 -4.52
CA GLN A 10 -8.83 5.93 -5.92
C GLN A 10 -7.75 6.88 -6.47
N LEU A 11 -7.79 8.17 -6.12
CA LEU A 11 -6.77 9.14 -6.51
C LEU A 11 -5.40 8.78 -5.94
N VAL A 12 -5.33 8.47 -4.64
CA VAL A 12 -4.07 8.04 -3.99
C VAL A 12 -3.52 6.79 -4.64
N ARG A 13 -4.37 5.81 -4.97
CA ARG A 13 -3.96 4.59 -5.66
C ARG A 13 -3.43 4.89 -7.06
N SER A 14 -4.14 5.70 -7.84
CA SER A 14 -3.71 6.08 -9.19
C SER A 14 -2.39 6.85 -9.18
N LEU A 15 -2.24 7.81 -8.25
CA LEU A 15 -0.99 8.56 -8.08
C LEU A 15 0.17 7.64 -7.67
N ALA A 16 -0.07 6.68 -6.76
CA ALA A 16 0.93 5.70 -6.37
C ALA A 16 1.38 4.80 -7.54
N MET A 17 0.46 4.42 -8.43
CA MET A 17 0.77 3.63 -9.63
C MET A 17 1.52 4.46 -10.66
N VAL A 18 1.07 5.69 -10.93
CA VAL A 18 1.72 6.63 -11.86
C VAL A 18 3.13 6.98 -11.38
N GLN A 19 3.30 7.23 -10.08
CA GLN A 19 4.59 7.62 -9.50
C GLN A 19 5.56 6.44 -9.39
N ALA A 20 5.07 5.22 -9.18
CA ALA A 20 5.93 4.05 -9.26
C ALA A 20 6.27 3.67 -10.72
N GLY A 21 5.49 4.10 -11.71
CA GLY A 21 5.83 3.99 -13.13
C GLY A 21 6.30 2.59 -13.53
N GLY A 22 7.47 2.47 -14.17
CA GLY A 22 8.08 1.19 -14.55
C GLY A 22 8.62 0.33 -13.40
N ASN A 23 8.67 0.87 -12.17
CA ASN A 23 8.98 0.12 -10.95
C ASN A 23 7.72 -0.40 -10.26
N PHE A 24 6.52 0.01 -10.69
CA PHE A 24 5.26 -0.57 -10.22
C PHE A 24 5.06 -1.94 -10.88
N ASN A 25 5.10 -3.00 -10.09
CA ASN A 25 4.64 -4.31 -10.56
C ASN A 25 3.48 -4.78 -9.67
N HIS A 26 2.41 -5.26 -10.29
CA HIS A 26 1.26 -5.85 -9.59
C HIS A 26 1.64 -7.16 -8.87
N ILE A 27 2.78 -7.74 -9.24
CA ILE A 27 3.34 -8.96 -8.67
C ILE A 27 4.57 -8.58 -7.84
N VAL A 28 4.64 -9.09 -6.60
CA VAL A 28 5.84 -9.00 -5.76
C VAL A 28 7.00 -9.59 -6.56
N GLN A 29 7.92 -8.75 -7.01
CA GLN A 29 9.02 -9.22 -7.85
C GLN A 29 10.01 -10.00 -6.99
N ALA A 30 10.04 -11.32 -7.15
CA ALA A 30 11.01 -12.18 -6.48
C ALA A 30 12.44 -12.06 -7.04
N ARG A 31 12.63 -11.31 -8.14
CA ARG A 31 13.93 -11.08 -8.79
C ARG A 31 14.17 -9.58 -8.99
N LYS A 32 15.30 -9.09 -8.49
CA LYS A 32 15.77 -7.72 -8.76
C LYS A 32 16.15 -7.63 -10.24
N ALA A 33 15.34 -6.95 -11.04
CA ALA A 33 15.79 -6.48 -12.34
C ALA A 33 16.95 -5.49 -12.14
N SER A 34 17.93 -5.46 -13.04
CA SER A 34 19.06 -4.53 -12.96
C SER A 34 18.65 -3.05 -12.93
N SER A 35 17.43 -2.73 -13.36
CA SER A 35 16.80 -1.41 -13.28
C SER A 35 15.96 -1.15 -12.01
N HIS A 36 15.79 -2.15 -11.12
CA HIS A 36 14.92 -2.03 -9.95
C HIS A 36 15.61 -1.21 -8.86
N GLN A 37 15.27 0.07 -8.80
CA GLN A 37 15.74 1.03 -7.79
C GLN A 37 14.68 1.24 -6.71
N LEU A 38 15.14 1.53 -5.49
CA LEU A 38 14.25 1.87 -4.39
C LEU A 38 13.67 3.27 -4.61
N VAL A 39 12.38 3.34 -4.95
CA VAL A 39 11.68 4.62 -5.14
C VAL A 39 11.26 5.15 -3.78
N THR A 40 11.87 6.26 -3.36
CA THR A 40 11.60 6.92 -2.06
C THR A 40 11.04 8.33 -2.20
N SER A 41 10.77 8.79 -3.45
CA SER A 41 10.36 10.15 -3.75
C SER A 41 8.84 10.33 -3.87
N GLY A 42 8.36 11.54 -3.62
CA GLY A 42 6.94 11.92 -3.70
C GLY A 42 6.06 11.13 -2.73
N ILE A 43 5.01 10.46 -3.22
CA ILE A 43 4.08 9.75 -2.32
C ILE A 43 4.73 8.60 -1.54
N TYR A 44 5.83 8.04 -2.09
CA TYR A 44 6.63 7.01 -1.44
C TYR A 44 7.47 7.56 -0.25
N SER A 45 7.76 8.87 -0.19
CA SER A 45 8.43 9.45 0.98
C SER A 45 7.52 9.52 2.21
N LEU A 46 6.20 9.47 2.01
CA LEU A 46 5.19 9.53 3.08
C LEU A 46 4.76 8.12 3.50
N SER A 47 4.48 7.25 2.51
CA SER A 47 4.09 5.87 2.75
C SER A 47 4.87 4.91 1.87
N ARG A 48 5.38 3.83 2.47
CA ARG A 48 6.09 2.79 1.73
C ARG A 48 5.18 1.87 0.90
N HIS A 49 3.88 1.86 1.19
CA HIS A 49 2.88 1.14 0.40
C HIS A 49 1.64 2.01 0.10
N PRO A 50 1.79 3.11 -0.65
CA PRO A 50 0.71 4.09 -0.86
C PRO A 50 -0.43 3.53 -1.70
N SER A 51 -0.14 2.58 -2.60
CA SER A 51 -1.15 1.85 -3.38
C SER A 51 -2.04 0.96 -2.49
N TYR A 52 -1.46 0.28 -1.49
CA TYR A 52 -2.21 -0.55 -0.54
C TYR A 52 -3.04 0.31 0.41
N PHE A 53 -2.50 1.43 0.87
CA PHE A 53 -3.27 2.44 1.60
C PHE A 53 -4.49 2.91 0.79
N GLY A 54 -4.29 3.30 -0.47
CA GLY A 54 -5.38 3.74 -1.35
C GLY A 54 -6.44 2.65 -1.55
N PHE A 55 -6.02 1.40 -1.79
CA PHE A 55 -6.93 0.27 -1.94
C PHE A 55 -7.74 -0.01 -0.67
N PHE A 56 -7.08 0.00 0.50
CA PHE A 56 -7.73 -0.25 1.79
C PHE A 56 -8.86 0.75 2.04
N TRP A 57 -8.57 2.04 1.90
CA TRP A 57 -9.56 3.11 2.12
C TRP A 57 -10.62 3.19 1.03
N TRP A 58 -10.26 2.89 -0.21
CA TRP A 58 -11.22 2.76 -1.30
C TRP A 58 -12.22 1.64 -1.03
N GLY A 59 -11.74 0.45 -0.65
CA GLY A 59 -12.56 -0.70 -0.31
C GLY A 59 -13.54 -0.39 0.83
N LEU A 60 -13.03 0.19 1.92
CA LEU A 60 -13.87 0.64 3.04
C LEU A 60 -14.88 1.73 2.65
N GLY A 61 -14.46 2.67 1.81
CA GLY A 61 -15.31 3.73 1.28
C GLY A 61 -16.52 3.17 0.53
N THR A 62 -16.33 2.12 -0.29
CA THR A 62 -17.44 1.49 -1.03
C THR A 62 -18.48 0.91 -0.08
N GLN A 63 -18.05 0.21 0.98
CA GLN A 63 -18.98 -0.38 1.96
C GLN A 63 -19.74 0.70 2.75
N LEU A 64 -19.11 1.85 3.03
CA LEU A 64 -19.78 3.01 3.62
C LEU A 64 -20.83 3.62 2.69
N VAL A 65 -20.59 3.66 1.37
CA VAL A 65 -21.59 4.15 0.39
C VAL A 65 -22.81 3.23 0.36
N LEU A 66 -22.60 1.92 0.46
CA LEU A 66 -23.66 0.90 0.54
C LEU A 66 -24.43 0.93 1.87
N GLY A 67 -23.96 1.68 2.88
CA GLY A 67 -24.60 1.77 4.20
C GLY A 67 -24.56 0.47 5.01
N ASN A 68 -23.81 -0.54 4.56
CA ASN A 68 -23.80 -1.86 5.18
C ASN A 68 -22.67 -1.98 6.21
N VAL A 69 -23.00 -1.70 7.48
CA VAL A 69 -22.04 -1.71 8.60
C VAL A 69 -21.43 -3.09 8.84
N VAL A 70 -22.20 -4.17 8.64
CA VAL A 70 -21.71 -5.54 8.80
C VAL A 70 -20.66 -5.87 7.74
N CYS A 71 -20.97 -5.56 6.47
CA CYS A 71 -20.01 -5.72 5.38
C CYS A 71 -18.79 -4.80 5.54
N PHE A 72 -18.98 -3.58 6.07
CA PHE A 72 -17.86 -2.67 6.35
C PHE A 72 -16.86 -3.27 7.33
N VAL A 73 -17.32 -3.80 8.47
CA VAL A 73 -16.45 -4.43 9.47
C VAL A 73 -15.81 -5.70 8.90
N GLY A 74 -16.59 -6.52 8.20
CA GLY A 74 -16.07 -7.72 7.54
C GLY A 74 -14.96 -7.41 6.52
N TYR A 75 -15.19 -6.44 5.64
CA TYR A 75 -14.19 -5.98 4.67
C TYR A 75 -12.96 -5.39 5.37
N ALA A 76 -13.14 -4.60 6.43
CA ALA A 76 -12.04 -4.02 7.18
C ALA A 76 -11.10 -5.09 7.71
N VAL A 77 -11.65 -6.12 8.36
CA VAL A 77 -10.85 -7.22 8.93
C VAL A 77 -10.16 -8.02 7.82
N VAL A 78 -10.90 -8.40 6.77
CA VAL A 78 -10.35 -9.20 5.67
C VAL A 78 -9.22 -8.46 4.95
N LEU A 79 -9.45 -7.20 4.57
CA LEU A 79 -8.43 -6.38 3.91
C LEU A 79 -7.24 -6.14 4.82
N TRP A 80 -7.46 -5.90 6.11
CA TRP A 80 -6.38 -5.70 7.07
C TRP A 80 -5.49 -6.94 7.18
N VAL A 81 -6.07 -8.13 7.35
CA VAL A 81 -5.31 -9.39 7.41
C VAL A 81 -4.56 -9.66 6.10
N PHE A 82 -5.22 -9.42 4.96
CA PHE A 82 -4.63 -9.59 3.64
C PHE A 82 -3.41 -8.69 3.45
N PHE A 83 -3.56 -7.38 3.69
CA PHE A 83 -2.46 -6.43 3.53
C PHE A 83 -1.34 -6.66 4.54
N LYS A 84 -1.66 -7.02 5.79
CA LYS A 84 -0.63 -7.34 6.79
C LYS A 84 0.26 -8.49 6.32
N ARG A 85 -0.33 -9.58 5.84
CA ARG A 85 0.43 -10.75 5.35
C ARG A 85 1.19 -10.43 4.07
N ARG A 86 0.56 -9.70 3.14
CA ARG A 86 1.17 -9.34 1.86
C ARG A 86 2.36 -8.40 2.02
N ILE A 87 2.20 -7.35 2.84
CA ILE A 87 3.28 -6.40 3.16
C ILE A 87 4.42 -7.15 3.82
N ALA A 88 4.17 -7.93 4.87
CA ALA A 88 5.24 -8.65 5.56
C ALA A 88 6.09 -9.53 4.61
N GLY A 89 5.44 -10.24 3.67
CA GLY A 89 6.16 -11.01 2.66
C GLY A 89 6.95 -10.14 1.68
N GLU A 90 6.35 -9.05 1.19
CA GLU A 90 6.99 -8.12 0.26
C GLU A 90 8.21 -7.41 0.86
N GLU A 91 8.12 -6.99 2.13
CA GLU A 91 9.23 -6.37 2.84
C GLU A 91 10.40 -7.31 3.07
N GLU A 92 10.14 -8.60 3.27
CA GLU A 92 11.22 -9.58 3.39
C GLU A 92 12.05 -9.64 2.11
N TYR A 93 11.39 -9.58 0.94
CA TYR A 93 12.10 -9.50 -0.35
C TYR A 93 12.82 -8.15 -0.51
N LEU A 94 12.19 -7.04 -0.13
CA LEU A 94 12.81 -5.71 -0.24
C LEU A 94 14.06 -5.58 0.65
N VAL A 95 14.01 -6.10 1.87
CA VAL A 95 15.20 -6.22 2.75
C VAL A 95 16.27 -7.08 2.09
N ARG A 96 15.91 -8.21 1.47
CA ARG A 96 16.88 -9.05 0.74
C ARG A 96 17.50 -8.34 -0.49
N PHE A 97 16.77 -7.44 -1.16
CA PHE A 97 17.26 -6.76 -2.37
C PHE A 97 18.07 -5.49 -2.14
N PHE A 98 17.74 -4.76 -1.07
CA PHE A 98 18.27 -3.42 -0.78
C PHE A 98 18.97 -3.32 0.59
N GLY A 99 18.83 -4.33 1.45
CA GLY A 99 19.53 -4.40 2.73
C GLY A 99 19.29 -3.17 3.59
N GLN A 100 20.39 -2.52 4.00
CA GLN A 100 20.37 -1.36 4.89
C GLN A 100 19.59 -0.17 4.32
N GLU A 101 19.63 0.03 3.00
CA GLU A 101 18.92 1.13 2.33
C GLU A 101 17.41 1.05 2.57
N TYR A 102 16.86 -0.16 2.57
CA TYR A 102 15.45 -0.38 2.89
C TYR A 102 15.16 -0.25 4.39
N HIS A 103 16.08 -0.65 5.27
CA HIS A 103 15.94 -0.42 6.71
C HIS A 103 15.83 1.07 7.05
N ASP A 104 16.69 1.91 6.45
CA ASP A 104 16.69 3.35 6.66
C ASP A 104 15.45 4.02 6.06
N TYR A 105 14.95 3.49 4.94
CA TYR A 105 13.70 3.92 4.34
C TYR A 105 12.47 3.54 5.19
N ARG A 106 12.43 2.30 5.69
CA ARG A 106 11.37 1.81 6.57
C ARG A 106 11.30 2.59 7.88
N ALA A 107 12.44 3.01 8.43
CA ALA A 107 12.48 3.83 9.65
C ALA A 107 11.87 5.22 9.46
N ARG A 108 11.86 5.74 8.23
CA ARG A 108 11.36 7.09 7.90
C ARG A 108 9.94 7.09 7.34
N THR A 109 9.37 5.93 7.02
CA THR A 109 8.09 5.80 6.31
C THR A 109 7.11 4.86 6.99
N HIS A 110 5.82 5.13 6.82
CA HIS A 110 4.74 4.35 7.43
C HIS A 110 3.92 3.62 6.35
N VAL A 111 3.15 2.59 6.71
CA VAL A 111 2.22 1.95 5.75
C VAL A 111 0.95 2.79 5.58
N GLY A 112 0.49 3.43 6.65
CA GLY A 112 -0.76 4.19 6.68
C GLY A 112 -2.02 3.33 6.91
N ILE A 113 -1.87 2.01 7.01
CA ILE A 113 -2.93 1.10 7.49
C ILE A 113 -2.75 0.94 9.01
N PRO A 114 -3.81 1.10 9.83
CA PRO A 114 -3.71 1.00 11.29
C PRO A 114 -3.07 -0.34 11.71
N PHE A 115 -2.19 -0.34 12.72
CA PHE A 115 -1.57 -1.54 13.28
C PHE A 115 -0.66 -2.35 12.33
N ILE A 116 -0.27 -1.81 11.17
CA ILE A 116 0.75 -2.38 10.30
C ILE A 116 2.02 -1.52 10.39
N ARG A 117 3.12 -2.14 10.83
CA ARG A 117 4.42 -1.50 11.11
C ARG A 117 5.48 -1.81 10.09
#